data_AF-A0A6N2BXT4-F1
#
_entry.id   AF-A0A6N2BXT4-F1
#
_cell.length_a   1.000
_cell.length_b   1.000
_cell.length_c   1.000
_cell.angle_alpha   90.00
_cell.angle_beta   90.00
_cell.angle_gamma   90.00
#
_symmetry.space_group_name_H-M   'P 1'
#
loop_
_entity.id
_entity.type
_entity.pdbx_description
1 polymer ?
#
loop_
_entity_poly.entity_id
_entity_poly.type
_entity_poly.pdbx_seq_one_letter_code
_entity_poly.pdbx_strand_id
1 'polypeptide(L)'
;MASQSARVPAETVSEKKNLPKENKKMNNGAKVNEPIKFGSHGTKEPIKEEGKKVPVTALRKDAVEDWPEPKQIHSFYIVRYRRFEDQNLKPKFDQAEKELQKMNKTRFQLIEKLRARRAERSELFGQRKPVSAENKEFRTVIEGKRKEIKPLQDALGKLRGPRKDGREGGVGLCSSEAELDNLIKSLQYRIQHESIPLTEEKKILREIKQLEGTRGEIKENVALRAQIQDSMGEKESIQKQVKLISGGLDGVHKEQQAVKAKLKILDDQLDANTSQIKSLDEELKEVTKKRDAAFVRVQELRNQREEANAPFYKNVALLQKAKLLADKKDV
;
A
#
# COMPACT_ATOMS: atom_id res chain seq x y z
N MET A 1 36.36 15.58 -28.77
CA MET A 1 35.51 14.37 -28.82
C MET A 1 34.71 14.34 -27.52
N ALA A 2 33.60 15.06 -27.47
CA ALA A 2 32.25 14.50 -27.66
C ALA A 2 31.87 13.53 -26.53
N SER A 3 31.12 14.03 -25.55
CA SER A 3 30.26 13.20 -24.69
C SER A 3 28.96 13.97 -24.50
N GLN A 4 27.94 13.45 -25.18
CA GLN A 4 26.63 14.02 -25.39
C GLN A 4 25.77 13.83 -24.13
N SER A 5 25.26 14.93 -23.60
CA SER A 5 24.17 14.93 -22.64
C SER A 5 22.86 14.67 -23.38
N ALA A 6 22.35 13.43 -23.29
CA ALA A 6 21.04 13.07 -23.81
C ALA A 6 19.95 13.63 -22.89
N ARG A 7 19.28 14.68 -23.36
CA ARG A 7 18.10 15.29 -22.70
C ARG A 7 16.86 14.70 -23.35
N VAL A 8 16.13 13.89 -22.58
CA VAL A 8 14.84 13.28 -22.97
C VAL A 8 13.76 14.38 -22.99
N PRO A 9 12.96 14.52 -24.06
CA PRO A 9 11.82 15.43 -24.05
C PRO A 9 10.59 14.76 -23.42
N ALA A 10 9.96 15.45 -22.48
CA ALA A 10 8.70 15.07 -21.87
C ALA A 10 7.54 15.41 -22.81
N GLU A 11 6.87 14.37 -23.33
CA GLU A 11 5.63 14.51 -24.09
C GLU A 11 4.48 14.81 -23.12
N THR A 12 3.89 16.00 -23.28
CA THR A 12 2.65 16.42 -22.62
C THR A 12 1.48 16.02 -23.50
N VAL A 13 0.87 14.87 -23.22
CA VAL A 13 -0.39 14.45 -23.85
C VAL A 13 -1.55 15.17 -23.16
N SER A 14 -2.09 16.18 -23.83
CA SER A 14 -3.32 16.88 -23.45
C SER A 14 -4.52 16.19 -24.11
N GLU A 15 -5.15 15.26 -23.39
CA GLU A 15 -6.39 14.63 -23.85
C GLU A 15 -7.62 15.50 -23.51
N LYS A 16 -8.33 15.85 -24.58
CA LYS A 16 -9.57 16.61 -24.64
C LYS A 16 -10.69 15.88 -23.88
N LYS A 17 -11.30 16.54 -22.90
CA LYS A 17 -12.60 16.15 -22.33
C LYS A 17 -13.72 16.91 -23.05
N ASN A 18 -14.45 16.23 -23.93
CA ASN A 18 -15.76 16.69 -24.41
C ASN A 18 -16.86 16.03 -23.58
N LEU A 19 -17.60 16.86 -22.84
CA LEU A 19 -18.88 16.54 -22.20
C LEU A 19 -20.00 17.06 -23.09
N PRO A 20 -21.09 16.30 -23.31
CA PRO A 20 -22.39 16.88 -23.58
C PRO A 20 -23.26 16.85 -22.31
N LYS A 21 -23.61 18.04 -21.83
CA LYS A 21 -24.90 18.34 -21.18
C LYS A 21 -25.99 18.14 -22.26
N GLU A 22 -27.26 17.82 -22.02
CA GLU A 22 -28.16 18.10 -20.91
C GLU A 22 -29.43 17.24 -21.17
N ASN A 23 -29.99 16.59 -20.15
CA ASN A 23 -31.35 16.04 -20.19
C ASN A 23 -32.18 16.88 -19.21
N LYS A 24 -33.22 17.58 -19.69
CA LYS A 24 -34.28 18.11 -18.83
C LYS A 24 -35.66 17.82 -19.43
N LYS A 25 -36.52 17.33 -18.53
CA LYS A 25 -37.87 16.78 -18.69
C LYS A 25 -38.95 17.83 -19.04
N MET A 26 -39.88 17.38 -19.88
CA MET A 26 -41.36 17.35 -19.80
C MET A 26 -42.25 18.62 -19.77
N ASN A 27 -43.21 18.57 -20.71
CA ASN A 27 -44.68 18.82 -20.65
C ASN A 27 -45.17 20.27 -20.38
N ASN A 28 -46.28 20.78 -20.93
CA ASN A 28 -47.56 20.25 -21.49
C ASN A 28 -47.90 21.03 -22.79
N GLY A 29 -48.83 20.73 -23.71
CA GLY A 29 -49.95 19.80 -23.82
C GLY A 29 -51.02 20.46 -24.74
N ALA A 30 -51.51 19.77 -25.79
CA ALA A 30 -52.78 20.08 -26.46
C ALA A 30 -53.24 18.88 -27.32
N LYS A 31 -54.43 18.36 -26.98
CA LYS A 31 -55.20 17.33 -27.68
C LYS A 31 -55.79 17.87 -28.99
N VAL A 32 -55.83 17.06 -30.05
CA VAL A 32 -57.04 16.80 -30.89
C VAL A 32 -56.93 15.39 -31.47
N ASN A 33 -57.99 14.58 -31.27
CA ASN A 33 -58.18 13.23 -31.81
C ASN A 33 -59.10 13.31 -33.04
N GLU A 34 -58.74 12.71 -34.18
CA GLU A 34 -59.72 12.15 -35.14
C GLU A 34 -59.17 10.89 -35.85
N PRO A 35 -59.97 9.82 -35.99
CA PRO A 35 -59.54 8.57 -36.61
C PRO A 35 -59.83 8.51 -38.13
N ILE A 36 -58.83 8.11 -38.92
CA ILE A 36 -58.95 7.90 -40.36
C ILE A 36 -59.70 6.58 -40.63
N LYS A 37 -60.85 6.65 -41.33
CA LYS A 37 -61.68 5.51 -41.73
C LYS A 37 -61.14 4.81 -42.98
N PHE A 38 -61.10 3.48 -42.89
CA PHE A 38 -60.74 2.51 -43.92
C PHE A 38 -61.99 2.12 -44.73
N GLY A 39 -61.93 2.15 -46.06
CA GLY A 39 -63.07 1.88 -46.97
C GLY A 39 -63.28 0.39 -47.25
N SER A 40 -64.48 -0.11 -46.94
CA SER A 40 -64.99 -1.45 -47.23
C SER A 40 -65.73 -1.48 -48.57
N HIS A 41 -65.59 -2.58 -49.30
CA HIS A 41 -66.40 -2.97 -50.46
C HIS A 41 -67.90 -3.06 -50.13
N GLY A 42 -68.74 -2.77 -51.14
CA GLY A 42 -70.18 -3.06 -51.15
C GLY A 42 -70.70 -3.10 -52.59
N THR A 43 -71.30 -4.22 -52.96
CA THR A 43 -71.82 -4.62 -54.28
C THR A 43 -73.35 -4.45 -54.39
N LYS A 44 -73.84 -4.35 -55.64
CA LYS A 44 -75.23 -4.52 -56.19
C LYS A 44 -76.13 -3.27 -56.24
N GLU A 45 -76.36 -2.62 -57.40
CA GLU A 45 -77.28 -2.94 -58.55
C GLU A 45 -78.73 -2.39 -58.35
N PRO A 46 -79.57 -2.20 -59.40
CA PRO A 46 -79.40 -1.47 -60.66
C PRO A 46 -80.62 -0.55 -60.97
N ILE A 47 -80.50 0.45 -61.89
CA ILE A 47 -81.69 1.08 -62.53
C ILE A 47 -81.39 1.28 -64.02
N LYS A 48 -82.25 0.71 -64.87
CA LYS A 48 -82.34 0.95 -66.31
C LYS A 48 -83.21 2.18 -66.58
N GLU A 49 -82.87 2.99 -67.58
CA GLU A 49 -83.80 3.49 -68.60
C GLU A 49 -83.07 4.32 -69.67
N GLU A 50 -83.73 4.48 -70.81
CA GLU A 50 -83.20 4.47 -72.17
C GLU A 50 -82.84 5.85 -72.77
N GLY A 51 -81.84 5.83 -73.66
CA GLY A 51 -81.93 6.37 -75.03
C GLY A 51 -82.05 7.89 -75.25
N LYS A 52 -80.99 8.50 -75.81
CA LYS A 52 -81.09 9.47 -76.92
C LYS A 52 -79.75 9.64 -77.66
N LYS A 53 -79.85 9.76 -78.98
CA LYS A 53 -78.80 9.69 -80.02
C LYS A 53 -77.99 11.00 -80.15
N VAL A 54 -76.64 10.87 -80.29
CA VAL A 54 -75.67 11.47 -81.26
C VAL A 54 -75.93 12.94 -81.72
N PRO A 55 -74.94 13.88 -81.81
CA PRO A 55 -73.69 13.61 -82.51
C PRO A 55 -72.36 14.22 -82.04
N VAL A 56 -71.33 13.49 -82.50
CA VAL A 56 -69.94 13.85 -82.74
C VAL A 56 -69.82 15.20 -83.45
N THR A 57 -69.11 16.15 -82.85
CA THR A 57 -68.33 17.17 -83.58
C THR A 57 -67.27 17.78 -82.66
N ALA A 58 -66.11 18.10 -83.27
CA ALA A 58 -64.93 18.77 -82.72
C ALA A 58 -63.88 17.87 -82.04
N LEU A 59 -63.37 16.88 -82.78
CA LEU A 59 -61.96 16.50 -82.65
C LEU A 59 -61.13 17.71 -83.11
N ARG A 60 -60.44 18.39 -82.18
CA ARG A 60 -59.41 19.36 -82.54
C ARG A 60 -58.27 18.59 -83.21
N LYS A 61 -58.17 18.77 -84.53
CA LYS A 61 -56.97 18.47 -85.31
C LYS A 61 -55.99 19.59 -84.99
N ASP A 62 -55.00 19.31 -84.14
CA ASP A 62 -53.71 20.00 -84.00
C ASP A 62 -52.92 19.31 -82.88
N ALA A 63 -52.69 18.02 -83.07
CA ALA A 63 -51.71 17.24 -82.30
C ALA A 63 -50.71 16.63 -83.29
N VAL A 64 -50.14 17.50 -84.14
CA VAL A 64 -48.96 17.18 -84.92
C VAL A 64 -47.77 17.40 -83.99
N GLU A 65 -47.25 16.27 -83.51
CA GLU A 65 -45.81 16.02 -83.52
C GLU A 65 -44.96 16.73 -82.46
N ASP A 66 -45.30 16.49 -81.20
CA ASP A 66 -44.33 16.45 -80.09
C ASP A 66 -44.67 15.23 -79.22
N TRP A 67 -44.74 14.04 -79.84
CA TRP A 67 -44.68 12.82 -79.05
C TRP A 67 -43.26 12.73 -78.51
N PRO A 68 -43.04 12.85 -77.17
CA PRO A 68 -41.70 12.74 -76.64
C PRO A 68 -41.15 11.39 -77.10
N GLU A 69 -39.93 11.40 -77.63
CA GLU A 69 -39.24 10.18 -78.05
C GLU A 69 -39.48 9.08 -77.01
N PRO A 70 -39.83 7.85 -77.42
CA PRO A 70 -40.23 6.80 -76.50
C PRO A 70 -39.15 6.66 -75.43
N LYS A 71 -39.45 7.16 -74.22
CA LYS A 71 -38.50 7.15 -73.10
C LYS A 71 -38.13 5.70 -72.87
N GLN A 72 -36.86 5.37 -73.01
CA GLN A 72 -36.38 4.01 -72.82
C GLN A 72 -36.55 3.65 -71.35
N ILE A 73 -37.64 2.93 -71.03
CA ILE A 73 -37.93 2.53 -69.65
C ILE A 73 -37.06 1.32 -69.32
N HIS A 74 -35.96 1.58 -68.64
CA HIS A 74 -35.14 0.53 -68.04
C HIS A 74 -35.82 0.01 -66.78
N SER A 75 -36.23 -1.26 -66.79
CA SER A 75 -36.77 -1.95 -65.61
C SER A 75 -35.77 -2.98 -65.12
N PHE A 76 -35.48 -2.96 -63.82
CA PHE A 76 -34.59 -3.91 -63.17
C PHE A 76 -35.19 -4.41 -61.86
N TYR A 77 -34.95 -5.69 -61.56
CA TYR A 77 -35.39 -6.33 -60.34
C TYR A 77 -34.20 -6.55 -59.42
N ILE A 78 -34.32 -6.07 -58.18
CA ILE A 78 -33.31 -6.31 -57.14
C ILE A 78 -33.94 -7.23 -56.09
N VAL A 79 -33.36 -8.41 -55.94
CA VAL A 79 -33.76 -9.38 -54.90
C VAL A 79 -33.53 -8.74 -53.53
N ARG A 80 -34.55 -8.74 -52.67
CA ARG A 80 -34.43 -8.26 -51.29
C ARG A 80 -33.91 -9.37 -50.39
N TYR A 81 -32.81 -9.10 -49.71
CA TYR A 81 -32.28 -10.01 -48.70
C TYR A 81 -33.01 -9.73 -47.38
N ARG A 82 -33.34 -10.78 -46.61
CA ARG A 82 -33.86 -10.62 -45.24
C ARG A 82 -32.69 -10.46 -44.28
N ARG A 83 -32.92 -9.74 -43.18
CA ARG A 83 -31.97 -9.71 -42.07
C ARG A 83 -31.85 -11.12 -41.51
N PHE A 84 -30.62 -11.56 -41.34
CA PHE A 84 -30.33 -12.83 -40.72
C PHE A 84 -30.35 -12.66 -39.19
N GLU A 85 -31.37 -13.24 -38.56
CA GLU A 85 -31.50 -13.30 -37.11
C GLU A 85 -31.37 -14.75 -36.65
N ASP A 86 -30.18 -15.10 -36.20
CA ASP A 86 -29.92 -16.39 -35.59
C ASP A 86 -30.65 -16.52 -34.25
N GLN A 87 -31.66 -17.37 -34.22
CA GLN A 87 -32.41 -17.71 -33.01
C GLN A 87 -31.51 -18.29 -31.91
N ASN A 88 -30.37 -18.87 -32.28
CA ASN A 88 -29.38 -19.46 -31.38
C ASN A 88 -28.23 -18.49 -30.99
N LEU A 89 -27.94 -17.46 -31.79
CA LEU A 89 -26.81 -16.55 -31.54
C LEU A 89 -27.19 -15.42 -30.59
N LYS A 90 -28.41 -14.88 -30.72
CA LYS A 90 -28.95 -13.85 -29.82
C LYS A 90 -28.91 -14.25 -28.33
N PRO A 91 -29.42 -15.42 -27.91
CA PRO A 91 -29.34 -15.81 -26.50
C PRO A 91 -27.91 -16.04 -26.01
N LYS A 92 -27.01 -16.54 -26.88
CA LYS A 92 -25.57 -16.70 -26.55
C LYS A 92 -24.89 -15.35 -26.34
N PHE A 93 -25.23 -14.37 -27.17
CA PHE A 93 -24.76 -12.99 -27.05
C PHE A 93 -25.25 -12.33 -25.76
N ASP A 94 -26.56 -12.39 -25.50
CA ASP A 94 -27.16 -11.80 -24.29
C ASP A 94 -26.59 -12.44 -23.02
N GLN A 95 -26.33 -13.75 -23.03
CA GLN A 95 -25.68 -14.45 -21.93
C GLN A 95 -24.24 -13.98 -21.71
N ALA A 96 -23.43 -13.90 -22.77
CA ALA A 96 -22.05 -13.44 -22.70
C ALA A 96 -21.96 -11.97 -22.24
N GLU A 97 -22.90 -11.11 -22.65
CA GLU A 97 -22.96 -9.72 -22.23
C GLU A 97 -23.35 -9.57 -20.75
N LYS A 98 -24.30 -10.39 -20.26
CA LYS A 98 -24.63 -10.46 -18.83
C LYS A 98 -23.45 -10.92 -17.99
N GLU A 99 -22.71 -11.93 -18.45
CA GLU A 99 -21.49 -12.41 -17.79
C GLU A 99 -20.42 -11.32 -17.73
N LEU A 100 -20.19 -10.63 -18.85
CA LEU A 100 -19.26 -9.50 -18.91
C LEU A 100 -19.65 -8.37 -17.95
N GLN A 101 -20.94 -8.02 -17.89
CA GLN A 101 -21.44 -7.03 -16.94
C GLN A 101 -21.22 -7.46 -15.48
N LYS A 102 -21.44 -8.73 -15.14
CA LYS A 102 -21.16 -9.27 -13.80
C LYS A 102 -19.67 -9.14 -13.47
N MET A 103 -18.79 -9.52 -14.38
CA MET A 103 -17.34 -9.41 -14.20
C MET A 103 -16.87 -7.95 -14.07
N ASN A 104 -17.49 -7.02 -14.78
CA ASN A 104 -17.19 -5.60 -14.64
C ASN A 104 -17.62 -5.06 -13.26
N LYS A 105 -18.78 -5.48 -12.76
CA LYS A 105 -19.23 -5.12 -11.40
C LYS A 105 -18.30 -5.68 -10.33
N THR A 106 -17.90 -6.95 -10.43
CA THR A 106 -16.96 -7.55 -9.47
C THR A 106 -15.60 -6.88 -9.53
N ARG A 107 -15.06 -6.61 -10.72
CA ARG A 107 -13.82 -5.85 -10.91
C ARG A 107 -13.89 -4.47 -10.26
N PHE A 108 -14.99 -3.74 -10.45
CA PHE A 108 -15.17 -2.42 -9.86
C PHE A 108 -15.21 -2.47 -8.33
N GLN A 109 -15.98 -3.41 -7.76
CA GLN A 109 -16.03 -3.62 -6.30
C GLN A 109 -14.64 -3.95 -5.74
N LEU A 110 -13.86 -4.73 -6.46
CA LEU A 110 -12.50 -5.10 -6.06
C LEU A 110 -11.58 -3.88 -6.08
N ILE A 111 -11.63 -3.05 -7.13
CA ILE A 111 -10.89 -1.79 -7.21
C ILE A 111 -11.22 -0.85 -6.03
N GLU A 112 -12.49 -0.71 -5.67
CA GLU A 112 -12.91 0.13 -4.54
C GLU A 112 -12.38 -0.41 -3.21
N LYS A 113 -12.48 -1.74 -2.98
CA LYS A 113 -11.86 -2.38 -1.80
C LYS A 113 -10.35 -2.13 -1.74
N LEU A 114 -9.68 -2.21 -2.88
CA LEU A 114 -8.25 -1.98 -2.99
C LEU A 114 -7.87 -0.53 -2.72
N ARG A 115 -8.66 0.42 -3.23
CA ARG A 115 -8.50 1.85 -2.91
C ARG A 115 -8.67 2.10 -1.41
N ALA A 116 -9.70 1.52 -0.78
CA ALA A 116 -9.93 1.62 0.65
C ALA A 116 -8.74 1.08 1.46
N ARG A 117 -8.24 -0.11 1.14
CA ARG A 117 -7.04 -0.67 1.80
C ARG A 117 -5.80 0.18 1.62
N ARG A 118 -5.57 0.74 0.42
CA ARG A 118 -4.45 1.67 0.16
C ARG A 118 -4.58 2.98 0.95
N ALA A 119 -5.79 3.47 1.18
CA ALA A 119 -6.05 4.62 2.04
C ALA A 119 -5.75 4.28 3.51
N GLU A 120 -6.28 3.19 4.04
CA GLU A 120 -5.97 2.68 5.39
C GLU A 120 -4.46 2.50 5.59
N ARG A 121 -3.75 1.93 4.62
CA ARG A 121 -2.29 1.80 4.68
C ARG A 121 -1.60 3.15 4.80
N SER A 122 -2.08 4.15 4.06
CA SER A 122 -1.54 5.52 4.09
C SER A 122 -1.79 6.20 5.43
N GLU A 123 -2.96 5.97 6.04
CA GLU A 123 -3.29 6.44 7.38
C GLU A 123 -2.39 5.79 8.44
N LEU A 124 -2.19 4.46 8.39
CA LEU A 124 -1.26 3.74 9.26
C LEU A 124 0.18 4.26 9.12
N PHE A 125 0.63 4.55 7.90
CA PHE A 125 1.92 5.21 7.68
C PHE A 125 1.96 6.61 8.29
N GLY A 126 0.86 7.36 8.21
CA GLY A 126 0.70 8.66 8.85
C GLY A 126 0.84 8.58 10.36
N GLN A 127 0.22 7.59 11.01
CA GLN A 127 0.31 7.35 12.45
C GLN A 127 1.68 6.82 12.88
N ARG A 128 2.34 5.99 12.06
CA ARG A 128 3.65 5.42 12.36
C ARG A 128 4.78 6.43 12.36
N LYS A 129 4.74 7.41 11.46
CA LYS A 129 5.79 8.45 11.31
C LYS A 129 6.09 9.20 12.62
N PRO A 130 5.12 9.82 13.32
CA PRO A 130 5.40 10.53 14.57
C PRO A 130 5.92 9.60 15.66
N VAL A 131 5.32 8.42 15.84
CA VAL A 131 5.78 7.42 16.82
C VAL A 131 7.21 6.96 16.53
N SER A 132 7.60 6.88 15.25
CA SER A 132 8.98 6.58 14.85
C SER A 132 9.94 7.71 15.16
N ALA A 133 9.51 8.97 15.01
CA ALA A 133 10.29 10.14 15.41
C ALA A 133 10.48 10.19 16.93
N GLU A 134 9.41 10.01 17.71
CA GLU A 134 9.46 9.90 19.18
C GLU A 134 10.45 8.82 19.63
N ASN A 135 10.40 7.61 19.03
CA ASN A 135 11.34 6.54 19.36
C ASN A 135 12.81 6.90 19.05
N LYS A 136 13.06 7.72 18.03
CA LYS A 136 14.41 8.23 17.72
C LYS A 136 14.87 9.23 18.78
N GLU A 137 13.98 10.13 19.21
CA GLU A 137 14.26 11.08 20.30
C GLU A 137 14.57 10.35 21.62
N PHE A 138 13.80 9.31 21.95
CA PHE A 138 14.12 8.47 23.11
C PHE A 138 15.51 7.83 22.99
N ARG A 139 15.92 7.39 21.79
CA ARG A 139 17.27 6.84 21.57
C ARG A 139 18.35 7.87 21.78
N THR A 140 18.19 9.10 21.27
CA THR A 140 19.20 10.17 21.44
C THR A 140 19.31 10.60 22.90
N VAL A 141 18.20 10.71 23.63
CA VAL A 141 18.19 11.00 25.07
C VAL A 141 18.94 9.92 25.86
N ILE A 142 18.61 8.64 25.62
CA ILE A 142 19.27 7.52 26.28
C ILE A 142 20.77 7.49 25.96
N GLU A 143 21.15 7.74 24.70
CA GLU A 143 22.55 7.77 24.30
C GLU A 143 23.31 8.94 24.94
N GLY A 144 22.70 10.13 25.04
CA GLY A 144 23.26 11.28 25.74
C GLY A 144 23.52 10.98 27.21
N LYS A 145 22.52 10.45 27.92
CA LYS A 145 22.67 10.03 29.33
C LYS A 145 23.68 8.91 29.53
N ARG A 146 23.80 7.99 28.57
CA ARG A 146 24.85 6.95 28.60
C ARG A 146 26.25 7.55 28.48
N LYS A 147 26.43 8.59 27.66
CA LYS A 147 27.70 9.32 27.55
C LYS A 147 28.04 10.09 28.83
N GLU A 148 27.04 10.60 29.56
CA GLU A 148 27.23 11.22 30.88
C GLU A 148 27.61 10.19 31.96
N ILE A 149 26.99 9.01 31.98
CA ILE A 149 27.24 7.96 32.98
C ILE A 149 28.61 7.29 32.79
N LYS A 150 29.04 7.07 31.55
CA LYS A 150 30.29 6.32 31.24
C LYS A 150 31.54 6.87 31.97
N PRO A 151 31.88 8.17 31.92
CA PRO A 151 33.03 8.70 32.64
C PRO A 151 32.90 8.60 34.16
N LEU A 152 31.67 8.72 34.70
CA LEU A 152 31.42 8.55 36.13
C LEU A 152 31.64 7.10 36.57
N GLN A 153 31.23 6.12 35.74
CA GLN A 153 31.53 4.71 35.96
C GLN A 153 33.02 4.41 35.85
N ASP A 154 33.72 5.02 34.89
CA ASP A 154 35.18 4.89 34.75
C ASP A 154 35.91 5.49 35.96
N ALA A 155 35.46 6.64 36.47
CA ALA A 155 35.98 7.26 37.70
C ALA A 155 35.73 6.37 38.94
N LEU A 156 34.52 5.81 39.09
CA LEU A 156 34.21 4.83 40.12
C LEU A 156 35.09 3.57 40.01
N GLY A 157 35.40 3.14 38.79
CA GLY A 157 36.32 2.03 38.54
C GLY A 157 37.73 2.33 39.04
N LYS A 158 38.25 3.53 38.77
CA LYS A 158 39.56 3.99 39.27
C LYS A 158 39.60 4.10 40.80
N LEU A 159 38.54 4.66 41.40
CA LEU A 159 38.38 4.78 42.86
C LEU A 159 38.21 3.43 43.57
N ARG A 160 37.82 2.37 42.85
CA ARG A 160 37.72 1.01 43.41
C ARG A 160 39.08 0.35 43.60
N GLY A 161 40.15 0.93 43.02
CA GLY A 161 41.50 0.37 43.00
C GLY A 161 41.60 -0.91 42.14
N PRO A 162 42.82 -1.41 41.91
CA PRO A 162 42.98 -2.74 41.32
C PRO A 162 42.28 -3.75 42.21
N ARG A 163 41.42 -4.60 41.63
CA ARG A 163 40.87 -5.73 42.38
C ARG A 163 42.06 -6.58 42.81
N LYS A 164 42.18 -6.83 44.12
CA LYS A 164 42.96 -7.96 44.63
C LYS A 164 42.19 -9.22 44.23
N ASP A 165 42.29 -9.59 42.96
CA ASP A 165 41.91 -10.89 42.49
C ASP A 165 42.83 -11.89 43.20
N GLY A 166 42.26 -12.79 43.99
CA GLY A 166 43.04 -13.81 44.71
C GLY A 166 43.34 -13.44 46.17
N ARG A 167 42.36 -13.68 47.04
CA ARG A 167 42.67 -14.18 48.38
C ARG A 167 43.39 -15.52 48.22
N GLU A 168 44.70 -15.53 48.30
CA GLU A 168 45.43 -16.73 48.72
C GLU A 168 46.35 -16.38 49.89
N GLY A 169 45.89 -16.78 51.08
CA GLY A 169 46.76 -17.47 52.03
C GLY A 169 47.67 -16.69 52.97
N GLY A 170 47.56 -15.36 53.06
CA GLY A 170 48.37 -14.59 54.00
C GLY A 170 47.79 -14.60 55.42
N VAL A 171 48.52 -15.21 56.37
CA VAL A 171 48.38 -15.03 57.83
C VAL A 171 47.95 -13.60 58.13
N GLY A 172 46.90 -13.43 58.93
CA GLY A 172 46.27 -12.13 59.19
C GLY A 172 47.28 -11.05 59.55
N LEU A 173 47.66 -10.25 58.57
CA LEU A 173 48.51 -9.08 58.75
C LEU A 173 47.84 -8.15 59.77
N CYS A 174 48.60 -7.69 60.77
CA CYS A 174 48.13 -6.74 61.78
C CYS A 174 47.51 -5.51 61.09
N SER A 175 46.41 -4.98 61.65
CA SER A 175 45.63 -3.92 61.00
C SER A 175 46.31 -2.55 61.11
N SER A 176 47.23 -2.40 62.07
CA SER A 176 48.00 -1.17 62.31
C SER A 176 49.44 -1.49 62.75
N GLU A 177 50.33 -0.50 62.58
CA GLU A 177 51.70 -0.59 63.09
C GLU A 177 51.72 -0.72 64.63
N ALA A 178 50.74 -0.12 65.33
CA ALA A 178 50.58 -0.24 66.77
C ALA A 178 50.19 -1.67 67.20
N GLU A 179 49.32 -2.35 66.45
CA GLU A 179 48.97 -3.76 66.72
C GLU A 179 50.18 -4.69 66.50
N LEU A 180 50.97 -4.43 65.46
CA LEU A 180 52.21 -5.16 65.21
C LEU A 180 53.23 -4.96 66.34
N ASP A 181 53.45 -3.70 66.75
CA ASP A 181 54.37 -3.35 67.83
C ASP A 181 53.91 -3.96 69.17
N ASN A 182 52.60 -4.01 69.44
CA ASN A 182 52.06 -4.65 70.64
C ASN A 182 52.23 -6.18 70.61
N LEU A 183 52.07 -6.80 69.45
CA LEU A 183 52.28 -8.25 69.28
C LEU A 183 53.76 -8.60 69.47
N ILE A 184 54.67 -7.85 68.84
CA ILE A 184 56.12 -8.04 69.01
C ILE A 184 56.52 -7.84 70.49
N LYS A 185 56.02 -6.79 71.15
CA LYS A 185 56.28 -6.55 72.58
C LYS A 185 55.78 -7.69 73.47
N SER A 186 54.59 -8.25 73.18
CA SER A 186 54.07 -9.37 73.97
C SER A 186 54.90 -10.65 73.81
N LEU A 187 55.38 -10.93 72.59
CA LEU A 187 56.30 -12.06 72.33
C LEU A 187 57.67 -11.86 72.99
N GLN A 188 58.20 -10.63 72.98
CA GLN A 188 59.44 -10.29 73.69
C GLN A 188 59.29 -10.42 75.20
N TYR A 189 58.14 -10.00 75.75
CA TYR A 189 57.84 -10.15 77.17
C TYR A 189 57.79 -11.61 77.61
N ARG A 190 57.19 -12.50 76.80
CA ARG A 190 57.20 -13.95 77.07
C ARG A 190 58.62 -14.51 77.17
N ILE A 191 59.50 -14.13 76.25
CA ILE A 191 60.92 -14.56 76.28
C ILE A 191 61.62 -14.10 77.56
N GLN A 192 61.34 -12.88 78.03
CA GLN A 192 62.04 -12.29 79.17
C GLN A 192 61.55 -12.76 80.55
N HIS A 193 60.28 -13.18 80.64
CA HIS A 193 59.62 -13.39 81.94
C HIS A 193 58.97 -14.76 82.13
N GLU A 194 58.77 -15.54 81.07
CA GLU A 194 58.29 -16.91 81.16
C GLU A 194 59.47 -17.90 81.05
N SER A 195 59.46 -18.99 81.83
CA SER A 195 60.47 -20.05 81.74
C SER A 195 60.14 -20.98 80.57
N ILE A 196 60.65 -20.64 79.38
CA ILE A 196 60.34 -21.31 78.11
C ILE A 196 61.51 -22.23 77.70
N PRO A 197 61.26 -23.45 77.17
CA PRO A 197 62.31 -24.30 76.62
C PRO A 197 62.93 -23.70 75.35
N LEU A 198 64.24 -23.94 75.15
CA LEU A 198 65.04 -23.42 74.02
C LEU A 198 64.43 -23.64 72.62
N THR A 199 63.60 -24.68 72.44
CA THR A 199 62.91 -24.98 71.18
C THR A 199 61.79 -24.00 70.88
N GLU A 200 61.05 -23.58 71.91
CA GLU A 200 59.96 -22.61 71.81
C GLU A 200 60.49 -21.18 71.74
N GLU A 201 61.55 -20.86 72.48
CA GLU A 201 62.23 -19.57 72.38
C GLU A 201 62.73 -19.30 70.95
N LYS A 202 63.38 -20.28 70.31
CA LYS A 202 63.79 -20.21 68.89
C LYS A 202 62.61 -20.13 67.92
N LYS A 203 61.42 -20.59 68.31
CA LYS A 203 60.20 -20.47 67.49
C LYS A 203 59.64 -19.04 67.58
N ILE A 204 59.57 -18.47 68.78
CA ILE A 204 59.13 -17.10 69.03
C ILE A 204 60.06 -16.09 68.34
N LEU A 205 61.38 -16.29 68.39
CA LEU A 205 62.34 -15.43 67.68
C LEU A 205 62.15 -15.45 66.15
N ARG A 206 61.79 -16.61 65.58
CA ARG A 206 61.47 -16.72 64.15
C ARG A 206 60.17 -15.98 63.82
N GLU A 207 59.18 -16.05 64.70
CA GLU A 207 57.91 -15.36 64.56
C GLU A 207 58.05 -13.83 64.65
N ILE A 208 58.81 -13.32 65.63
CA ILE A 208 59.14 -11.88 65.74
C ILE A 208 59.82 -11.39 64.45
N LYS A 209 60.79 -12.14 63.92
CA LYS A 209 61.47 -11.78 62.67
C LYS A 209 60.54 -11.77 61.47
N GLN A 210 59.56 -12.68 61.42
CA GLN A 210 58.53 -12.69 60.37
C GLN A 210 57.60 -11.48 60.50
N LEU A 211 57.16 -11.16 61.71
CA LEU A 211 56.32 -9.99 62.00
C LEU A 211 57.03 -8.68 61.65
N GLU A 212 58.30 -8.53 62.03
CA GLU A 212 59.12 -7.38 61.63
C GLU A 212 59.29 -7.27 60.11
N GLY A 213 59.42 -8.41 59.41
CA GLY A 213 59.44 -8.47 57.95
C GLY A 213 58.17 -7.93 57.29
N THR A 214 57.00 -8.10 57.94
CA THR A 214 55.71 -7.59 57.45
C THR A 214 55.46 -6.11 57.73
N ARG A 215 56.35 -5.41 58.47
CA ARG A 215 56.18 -4.00 58.86
C ARG A 215 56.06 -3.07 57.64
N GLY A 216 56.80 -3.33 56.56
CA GLY A 216 56.69 -2.59 55.30
C GLY A 216 55.32 -2.76 54.65
N GLU A 217 54.84 -3.99 54.54
CA GLU A 217 53.52 -4.30 54.00
C GLU A 217 52.39 -3.69 54.83
N ILE A 218 52.54 -3.62 56.16
CA ILE A 218 51.55 -2.99 57.04
C ILE A 218 51.52 -1.47 56.83
N LYS A 219 52.67 -0.81 56.68
CA LYS A 219 52.73 0.63 56.36
C LYS A 219 52.08 0.95 55.02
N GLU A 220 52.36 0.15 54.00
CA GLU A 220 51.72 0.27 52.69
C GLU A 220 50.20 0.03 52.80
N ASN A 221 49.77 -0.99 53.53
CA ASN A 221 48.34 -1.27 53.75
C ASN A 221 47.63 -0.16 54.53
N VAL A 222 48.27 0.45 55.53
CA VAL A 222 47.71 1.59 56.29
C VAL A 222 47.59 2.82 55.39
N ALA A 223 48.62 3.11 54.60
CA ALA A 223 48.59 4.21 53.63
C ALA A 223 47.51 4.00 52.56
N LEU A 224 47.36 2.77 52.05
CA LEU A 224 46.29 2.40 51.12
C LEU A 224 44.91 2.54 51.76
N ARG A 225 44.73 2.14 53.02
CA ARG A 225 43.46 2.31 53.75
C ARG A 225 43.11 3.78 53.96
N ALA A 226 44.07 4.63 54.31
CA ALA A 226 43.89 6.07 54.43
C ALA A 226 43.50 6.70 53.09
N GLN A 227 44.22 6.37 52.01
CA GLN A 227 43.90 6.83 50.66
C GLN A 227 42.50 6.39 50.20
N ILE A 228 42.09 5.15 50.53
CA ILE A 228 40.73 4.68 50.28
C ILE A 228 39.73 5.53 51.08
N GLN A 229 39.95 5.74 52.38
CA GLN A 229 39.09 6.53 53.26
C GLN A 229 38.88 7.96 52.73
N ASP A 230 39.95 8.62 52.30
CA ASP A 230 39.89 9.98 51.74
C ASP A 230 39.08 10.03 50.44
N SER A 231 39.24 9.00 49.59
CA SER A 231 38.52 8.86 48.33
C SER A 231 37.04 8.43 48.48
N MET A 232 36.62 7.97 49.68
CA MET A 232 35.26 7.48 49.92
C MET A 232 34.21 8.60 49.78
N GLY A 233 34.52 9.82 50.19
CA GLY A 233 33.60 10.96 50.03
C GLY A 233 33.31 11.29 48.55
N GLU A 234 34.34 11.22 47.71
CA GLU A 234 34.21 11.39 46.25
C GLU A 234 33.46 10.23 45.59
N LYS A 235 33.72 9.00 46.06
CA LYS A 235 33.01 7.81 45.58
C LYS A 235 31.52 7.87 45.89
N GLU A 236 31.13 8.31 47.09
CA GLU A 236 29.74 8.44 47.49
C GLU A 236 29.00 9.52 46.68
N SER A 237 29.67 10.65 46.39
CA SER A 237 29.08 11.73 45.58
C SER A 237 28.86 11.29 44.13
N ILE A 238 29.86 10.64 43.51
CA ILE A 238 29.74 10.08 42.16
C ILE A 238 28.67 8.98 42.12
N GLN A 239 28.60 8.12 43.14
CA GLN A 239 27.60 7.07 43.20
C GLN A 239 26.17 7.63 43.34
N LYS A 240 25.97 8.70 44.11
CA LYS A 240 24.68 9.41 44.20
C LYS A 240 24.31 10.01 42.84
N GLN A 241 25.25 10.62 42.14
CA GLN A 241 25.03 11.17 40.81
C GLN A 241 24.66 10.09 39.78
N VAL A 242 25.39 8.97 39.76
CA VAL A 242 25.08 7.82 38.88
C VAL A 242 23.71 7.24 39.20
N LYS A 243 23.35 7.09 40.48
CA LYS A 243 22.01 6.61 40.88
C LYS A 243 20.90 7.56 40.42
N LEU A 244 21.10 8.87 40.54
CA LEU A 244 20.12 9.87 40.12
C LEU A 244 19.89 9.83 38.60
N ILE A 245 20.96 9.76 37.80
CA ILE A 245 20.85 9.66 36.34
C ILE A 245 20.25 8.30 35.93
N SER A 246 20.64 7.21 36.59
CA SER A 246 20.13 5.86 36.29
C SER A 246 18.63 5.74 36.60
N GLY A 247 18.17 6.29 37.74
CA GLY A 247 16.75 6.29 38.07
C GLY A 247 15.90 7.09 37.07
N GLY A 248 16.42 8.20 36.54
CA GLY A 248 15.78 8.94 35.46
C GLY A 248 15.73 8.15 34.13
N LEU A 249 16.80 7.41 33.82
CA LEU A 249 16.87 6.54 32.63
C LEU A 249 15.86 5.39 32.67
N ASP A 250 15.61 4.79 33.83
CA ASP A 250 14.65 3.69 33.97
C ASP A 250 13.23 4.11 33.57
N GLY A 251 12.82 5.34 33.88
CA GLY A 251 11.55 5.92 33.42
C GLY A 251 11.50 6.05 31.89
N VAL A 252 12.54 6.66 31.31
CA VAL A 252 12.68 6.85 29.86
C VAL A 252 12.70 5.50 29.13
N HIS A 253 13.30 4.46 29.70
CA HIS A 253 13.30 3.10 29.14
C HIS A 253 11.91 2.47 29.11
N LYS A 254 11.10 2.65 30.15
CA LYS A 254 9.71 2.15 30.18
C LYS A 254 8.85 2.84 29.10
N GLU A 255 8.97 4.15 28.97
CA GLU A 255 8.29 4.92 27.92
C GLU A 255 8.75 4.49 26.52
N GLN A 256 10.06 4.33 26.31
CA GLN A 256 10.60 3.82 25.05
C GLN A 256 10.08 2.42 24.73
N GLN A 257 9.96 1.54 25.72
CA GLN A 257 9.40 0.20 25.53
C GLN A 257 7.93 0.26 25.10
N ALA A 258 7.14 1.15 25.71
CA ALA A 258 5.75 1.36 25.30
C ALA A 258 5.64 1.90 23.86
N VAL A 259 6.49 2.87 23.48
CA VAL A 259 6.55 3.40 22.10
C VAL A 259 6.99 2.31 21.10
N LYS A 260 7.97 1.48 21.45
CA LYS A 260 8.39 0.34 20.63
C LYS A 260 7.28 -0.69 20.46
N ALA A 261 6.50 -0.97 21.51
CA ALA A 261 5.35 -1.87 21.41
C ALA A 261 4.28 -1.31 20.47
N LYS A 262 3.98 0.00 20.55
CA LYS A 262 3.07 0.68 19.61
C LYS A 262 3.58 0.62 18.17
N LEU A 263 4.88 0.85 17.95
CA LEU A 263 5.49 0.70 16.62
C LEU A 263 5.35 -0.70 16.07
N LYS A 264 5.59 -1.72 16.90
CA LYS A 264 5.44 -3.12 16.50
C LYS A 264 4.00 -3.42 16.06
N ILE A 265 3.01 -2.97 16.82
CA ILE A 265 1.59 -3.14 16.45
C ILE A 265 1.28 -2.47 15.11
N LEU A 266 1.76 -1.24 14.89
CA LEU A 266 1.58 -0.53 13.61
C LEU A 266 2.30 -1.21 12.44
N ASP A 267 3.51 -1.75 12.67
CA ASP A 267 4.27 -2.52 11.69
C ASP A 267 3.52 -3.81 11.31
N ASP A 268 3.05 -4.58 12.30
CA ASP A 268 2.27 -5.81 12.09
C ASP A 268 0.96 -5.51 11.32
N GLN A 269 0.29 -4.40 11.63
CA GLN A 269 -0.91 -3.94 10.89
C GLN A 269 -0.59 -3.53 9.44
N LEU A 270 0.53 -2.85 9.21
CA LEU A 270 1.00 -2.48 7.87
C LEU A 270 1.33 -3.70 7.02
N ASP A 271 1.97 -4.72 7.61
CA ASP A 271 2.32 -5.96 6.94
C ASP A 271 1.07 -6.79 6.61
N ALA A 272 0.12 -6.87 7.54
CA ALA A 272 -1.18 -7.51 7.30
C ALA A 272 -1.96 -6.82 6.17
N ASN A 273 -2.04 -5.48 6.21
CA ASN A 273 -2.71 -4.70 5.16
C ASN A 273 -2.00 -4.85 3.80
N THR A 274 -0.67 -4.84 3.79
CA THR A 274 0.14 -5.05 2.56
C THR A 274 -0.09 -6.44 1.97
N SER A 275 -0.22 -7.48 2.80
CA SER A 275 -0.55 -8.83 2.36
C SER A 275 -1.95 -8.93 1.77
N GLN A 276 -2.94 -8.27 2.38
CA GLN A 276 -4.31 -8.18 1.83
C GLN A 276 -4.37 -7.40 0.51
N ILE A 277 -3.59 -6.33 0.37
CA ILE A 277 -3.47 -5.61 -0.91
C ILE A 277 -2.93 -6.54 -2.00
N LYS A 278 -1.91 -7.35 -1.70
CA LYS A 278 -1.34 -8.31 -2.65
C LYS A 278 -2.38 -9.35 -3.08
N SER A 279 -3.13 -9.94 -2.14
CA SER A 279 -4.17 -10.92 -2.46
C SER A 279 -5.28 -10.30 -3.31
N LEU A 280 -5.73 -9.08 -2.99
CA LEU A 280 -6.70 -8.34 -3.80
C LEU A 280 -6.16 -7.99 -5.20
N ASP A 281 -4.89 -7.59 -5.32
CA ASP A 281 -4.26 -7.33 -6.62
C ASP A 281 -4.20 -8.62 -7.47
N GLU A 282 -3.98 -9.79 -6.86
CA GLU A 282 -4.03 -11.10 -7.54
C GLU A 282 -5.44 -11.47 -7.99
N GLU A 283 -6.45 -11.37 -7.11
CA GLU A 283 -7.86 -11.58 -7.47
C GLU A 283 -8.30 -10.62 -8.59
N LEU A 284 -7.85 -9.37 -8.55
CA LEU A 284 -8.13 -8.37 -9.59
C LEU A 284 -7.55 -8.78 -10.94
N LYS A 285 -6.32 -9.32 -10.96
CA LYS A 285 -5.68 -9.83 -12.17
C LYS A 285 -6.46 -11.01 -12.74
N GLU A 286 -6.90 -11.94 -11.90
CA GLU A 286 -7.70 -13.08 -12.35
C GLU A 286 -9.05 -12.67 -12.92
N VAL A 287 -9.80 -11.81 -12.20
CA VAL A 287 -11.08 -11.28 -12.67
C VAL A 287 -10.88 -10.48 -13.96
N THR A 288 -9.79 -9.72 -14.07
CA THR A 288 -9.44 -8.99 -15.28
C THR A 288 -9.22 -9.92 -16.46
N LYS A 289 -8.43 -11.00 -16.31
CA LYS A 289 -8.23 -12.01 -17.35
C LYS A 289 -9.55 -12.65 -17.81
N LYS A 290 -10.40 -13.04 -16.85
CA LYS A 290 -11.73 -13.63 -17.14
C LYS A 290 -12.63 -12.64 -17.88
N ARG A 291 -12.61 -11.37 -17.49
CA ARG A 291 -13.36 -10.28 -18.12
C ARG A 291 -12.87 -9.97 -19.53
N ASP A 292 -11.56 -9.98 -19.75
CA ASP A 292 -10.97 -9.76 -21.08
C ASP A 292 -11.31 -10.92 -22.03
N ALA A 293 -11.26 -12.17 -21.55
CA ALA A 293 -11.70 -13.33 -22.33
C ALA A 293 -13.20 -13.27 -22.66
N ALA A 294 -14.05 -12.89 -21.69
CA ALA A 294 -15.48 -12.68 -21.93
C ALA A 294 -15.73 -11.55 -22.94
N PHE A 295 -14.94 -10.48 -22.91
CA PHE A 295 -15.02 -9.38 -23.87
C PHE A 295 -14.67 -9.82 -25.29
N VAL A 296 -13.59 -10.58 -25.45
CA VAL A 296 -13.23 -11.18 -26.76
C VAL A 296 -14.35 -12.05 -27.29
N ARG A 297 -14.94 -12.92 -26.44
CA ARG A 297 -16.09 -13.76 -26.83
C ARG A 297 -17.30 -12.93 -27.28
N VAL A 298 -17.62 -11.84 -26.57
CA VAL A 298 -18.71 -10.93 -26.98
C VAL A 298 -18.39 -10.30 -28.34
N GLN A 299 -17.13 -9.91 -28.57
CA GLN A 299 -16.70 -9.32 -29.83
C GLN A 299 -16.77 -10.32 -30.99
N GLU A 300 -16.35 -11.56 -30.79
CA GLU A 300 -16.48 -12.64 -31.79
C GLU A 300 -17.94 -12.89 -32.17
N LEU A 301 -18.85 -12.94 -31.19
CA LEU A 301 -20.29 -13.09 -31.45
C LEU A 301 -20.88 -11.90 -32.21
N ARG A 302 -20.37 -10.67 -31.99
CA ARG A 302 -20.75 -9.50 -32.80
C ARG A 302 -20.27 -9.63 -34.23
N ASN A 303 -19.01 -10.00 -34.43
CA ASN A 303 -18.43 -10.19 -35.76
C ASN A 303 -19.17 -11.28 -36.54
N GLN A 304 -19.46 -12.42 -35.93
CA GLN A 304 -20.24 -13.50 -36.56
C GLN A 304 -21.62 -13.01 -37.02
N ARG A 305 -22.30 -12.22 -36.18
CA ARG A 305 -23.59 -11.61 -36.54
C ARG A 305 -23.46 -10.63 -37.72
N GLU A 306 -22.42 -9.82 -37.72
CA GLU A 306 -22.16 -8.83 -38.77
C GLU A 306 -21.80 -9.50 -40.10
N GLU A 307 -20.94 -10.52 -40.08
CA GLU A 307 -20.56 -11.33 -41.24
C GLU A 307 -21.77 -12.03 -41.85
N ALA A 308 -22.60 -12.68 -41.03
CA ALA A 308 -23.82 -13.33 -41.51
C ALA A 308 -24.84 -12.33 -42.08
N ASN A 309 -24.84 -11.08 -41.61
CA ASN A 309 -25.67 -9.99 -42.12
C ASN A 309 -25.00 -9.13 -43.20
N ALA A 310 -23.74 -9.38 -43.55
CA ALA A 310 -23.03 -8.63 -44.57
C ALA A 310 -23.75 -8.59 -45.94
N PRO A 311 -24.28 -9.70 -46.50
CA PRO A 311 -25.02 -9.65 -47.76
C PRO A 311 -26.30 -8.82 -47.66
N PHE A 312 -26.98 -8.86 -46.50
CA PHE A 312 -28.16 -8.03 -46.25
C PHE A 312 -27.82 -6.54 -46.30
N TYR A 313 -26.78 -6.10 -45.59
CA TYR A 313 -26.39 -4.69 -45.59
C TYR A 313 -25.90 -4.21 -46.97
N LYS A 314 -25.15 -5.04 -47.70
CA LYS A 314 -24.76 -4.76 -49.10
C LYS A 314 -25.98 -4.59 -50.01
N ASN A 315 -26.98 -5.47 -49.87
CA ASN A 315 -28.22 -5.41 -50.64
C ASN A 315 -29.04 -4.15 -50.33
N VAL A 316 -29.17 -3.77 -49.06
CA VAL A 316 -29.85 -2.54 -48.65
C VAL A 316 -29.15 -1.30 -49.23
N ALA A 317 -27.81 -1.25 -49.19
CA ALA A 317 -27.05 -0.16 -49.77
C ALA A 317 -27.21 -0.08 -51.30
N LEU A 318 -27.21 -1.22 -52.00
CA LEU A 318 -27.49 -1.28 -53.44
C LEU A 318 -28.90 -0.79 -53.78
N LEU A 319 -29.91 -1.23 -53.02
CA LEU A 319 -31.30 -0.79 -53.18
C LEU A 319 -31.44 0.72 -53.00
N GLN A 320 -30.74 1.31 -52.04
CA GLN A 320 -30.73 2.77 -51.83
C GLN A 320 -30.11 3.50 -53.02
N LYS A 321 -28.96 3.04 -53.53
CA LYS A 321 -28.32 3.62 -54.73
C LYS A 321 -29.22 3.54 -55.95
N ALA A 322 -29.84 2.39 -56.18
CA ALA A 322 -30.74 2.19 -57.31
C ALA A 322 -31.96 3.12 -57.24
N LYS A 323 -32.54 3.33 -56.05
CA LYS A 323 -33.60 4.31 -55.84
C LYS A 323 -33.14 5.73 -56.16
N LEU A 324 -31.96 6.12 -55.67
CA LEU A 324 -31.41 7.46 -55.94
C LEU A 324 -31.17 7.72 -57.43
N LEU A 325 -30.73 6.71 -58.19
CA LEU A 325 -30.56 6.84 -59.64
C LEU A 325 -31.92 6.94 -60.37
N ALA A 326 -32.89 6.13 -59.95
CA ALA A 326 -34.25 6.21 -60.49
C ALA A 326 -34.89 7.59 -60.23
N ASP A 327 -34.69 8.15 -59.03
CA ASP A 327 -35.18 9.49 -58.67
C ASP A 327 -34.51 10.60 -59.50
N LYS A 328 -33.22 10.45 -59.81
CA LYS A 328 -32.46 11.38 -60.66
C LYS A 328 -32.72 11.22 -62.16
N LYS A 329 -33.35 10.13 -62.59
CA LYS A 329 -33.53 9.73 -64.00
C LYS A 329 -32.20 9.56 -64.76
N ASP A 330 -31.11 9.29 -64.05
CA ASP A 330 -29.76 9.01 -64.58
C ASP A 330 -29.59 7.50 -64.84
N VAL A 331 -30.51 6.86 -65.58
CA VAL A 331 -30.48 5.40 -65.86
C VAL A 331 -30.66 5.07 -67.32
#